data_AF-A0A7Y5EBI4-F1
#
_entry.id   AF-A0A7Y5EBI4-F1
#
_cell.length_a   1.000
_cell.length_b   1.000
_cell.length_c   1.000
_cell.angle_alpha   90.00
_cell.angle_beta   90.00
_cell.angle_gamma   90.00
#
_symmetry.space_group_name_H-M   'P 1'
#
loop_
_entity.id
_entity.type
_entity.pdbx_description
1 polymer ?
#
loop_
_entity_poly.entity_id
_entity_poly.type
_entity_poly.pdbx_seq_one_letter_code
_entity_poly.pdbx_strand_id
1 'polypeptide(L)'
;MKGWIRSAVTRYVHATGRGTSFYKRFFNPTGLEWGAYLARWGGFHSVGSNFFVNQGCNITDPSLVRIGNSVGLSDCTLIGHDGVVLLIEHRFGKHLDSVGFIDIKDNCFIGHGAIVMPRVTIGPESIVAAGAVVTKDVPPGTVYGGNPATFICTTEALIQRVEARCEAYPWIDIVKQRKGAYDPEVEPMLRAQRRQYFFGDSNNG
;
A
#
# COMPACT_ATOMS: atom_id res chain seq x y z
N MET A 1 9.35 4.13 27.04
CA MET A 1 10.16 5.31 26.62
C MET A 1 9.18 6.40 26.16
N LYS A 2 9.26 7.60 26.73
CA LYS A 2 8.12 8.51 26.96
C LYS A 2 7.43 8.99 25.65
N GLY A 3 6.11 8.83 25.56
CA GLY A 3 5.31 9.19 24.37
C GLY A 3 5.47 10.63 23.87
N TRP A 4 5.80 11.58 24.76
CA TRP A 4 6.07 12.97 24.36
C TRP A 4 7.30 13.12 23.46
N ILE A 5 8.34 12.28 23.64
CA ILE A 5 9.55 12.30 22.80
C ILE A 5 9.19 11.88 21.38
N ARG A 6 8.43 10.80 21.23
CA ARG A 6 7.89 10.37 19.92
C ARG A 6 7.11 11.52 19.29
N SER A 7 6.16 12.11 20.01
CA SER A 7 5.32 13.19 19.47
C SER A 7 6.12 14.44 19.10
N ALA A 8 7.19 14.76 19.82
CA ALA A 8 8.09 15.87 19.45
C ALA A 8 8.88 15.55 18.18
N VAL A 9 9.48 14.36 18.09
CA VAL A 9 10.24 13.91 16.92
C VAL A 9 9.35 13.81 15.68
N THR A 10 8.18 13.16 15.78
CA THR A 10 7.20 13.08 14.69
C THR A 10 6.82 14.48 14.18
N ARG A 11 6.47 15.41 15.08
CA ARG A 11 6.13 16.79 14.69
C ARG A 11 7.29 17.49 14.00
N TYR A 12 8.51 17.36 14.52
CA TYR A 12 9.70 17.97 13.91
C TYR A 12 9.94 17.43 12.49
N VAL A 13 9.90 16.12 12.31
CA VAL A 13 10.13 15.46 11.02
C VAL A 13 9.05 15.87 10.01
N HIS A 14 7.77 15.84 10.40
CA HIS A 14 6.67 16.24 9.53
C HIS A 14 6.67 17.74 9.20
N ALA A 15 7.15 18.59 10.11
CA ALA A 15 7.21 20.03 9.89
C ALA A 15 8.39 20.46 9.01
N THR A 16 9.52 19.74 9.08
CA THR A 16 10.80 20.18 8.48
C THR A 16 11.30 19.29 7.35
N GLY A 17 10.79 18.06 7.22
CA GLY A 17 11.33 17.07 6.28
C GLY A 17 12.65 16.43 6.73
N ARG A 18 13.24 16.86 7.86
CA ARG A 18 14.58 16.46 8.33
C ARG A 18 14.54 15.31 9.33
N GLY A 19 15.62 14.52 9.41
CA GLY A 19 15.77 13.46 10.41
C GLY A 19 15.02 12.15 10.09
N THR A 20 14.57 11.98 8.85
CA THR A 20 13.71 10.88 8.41
C THR A 20 14.31 9.49 8.66
N SER A 21 15.61 9.30 8.40
CA SER A 21 16.28 8.01 8.65
C SER A 21 16.28 7.63 10.13
N PHE A 22 16.51 8.60 11.02
CA PHE A 22 16.44 8.39 12.46
C PHE A 22 14.99 8.09 12.90
N TYR A 23 14.03 8.84 12.37
CA TYR A 23 12.61 8.63 12.65
C TYR A 23 12.13 7.23 12.26
N LYS A 24 12.44 6.77 11.04
CA LYS A 24 12.11 5.41 10.57
C LYS A 24 12.77 4.36 11.47
N ARG A 25 14.07 4.51 11.77
CA ARG A 25 14.85 3.52 12.52
C ARG A 25 14.38 3.33 13.95
N PHE A 26 14.09 4.42 14.66
CA PHE A 26 13.86 4.37 16.11
C PHE A 26 12.39 4.49 16.51
N PHE A 27 11.54 5.04 15.64
CA PHE A 27 10.13 5.27 15.97
C PHE A 27 9.17 4.46 15.11
N ASN A 28 9.61 3.80 14.03
CA ASN A 28 8.78 2.93 13.20
C ASN A 28 7.38 3.54 12.90
N PRO A 29 7.30 4.60 12.07
CA PRO A 29 6.03 5.24 11.76
C PRO A 29 5.01 4.25 11.22
N THR A 30 3.76 4.42 11.63
CA THR A 30 2.61 3.76 11.01
C THR A 30 2.51 4.15 9.53
N GLY A 31 1.81 3.34 8.73
CA GLY A 31 1.61 3.66 7.30
C GLY A 31 0.89 4.99 7.08
N LEU A 32 0.01 5.42 8.00
CA LEU A 32 -0.66 6.72 7.95
C LEU A 32 0.28 7.87 8.32
N GLU A 33 1.11 7.73 9.35
CA GLU A 33 2.14 8.73 9.67
C GLU A 33 3.12 8.87 8.49
N TRP A 34 3.55 7.75 7.92
CA TRP A 34 4.45 7.77 6.77
C TRP A 34 3.81 8.37 5.52
N GLY A 35 2.55 8.06 5.24
CA GLY A 35 1.79 8.67 4.14
C GLY A 35 1.59 10.17 4.32
N ALA A 36 1.28 10.63 5.53
CA ALA A 36 1.17 12.06 5.82
C ALA A 36 2.51 12.80 5.65
N TYR A 37 3.63 12.17 5.99
CA TYR A 37 4.96 12.71 5.71
C TYR A 37 5.19 12.81 4.19
N LEU A 38 4.94 11.73 3.45
CA LEU A 38 5.15 11.66 2.00
C LEU A 38 4.22 12.60 1.21
N ALA A 39 2.99 12.83 1.67
CA ALA A 39 2.08 13.80 1.07
C ALA A 39 2.68 15.21 1.01
N ARG A 40 3.54 15.56 1.99
CA ARG A 40 4.20 16.87 2.06
C ARG A 40 5.62 16.88 1.49
N TRP A 41 6.38 15.82 1.74
CA TRP A 41 7.83 15.77 1.48
C TRP A 41 8.25 14.71 0.47
N GLY A 42 7.32 13.89 -0.02
CA GLY A 42 7.59 12.75 -0.91
C GLY A 42 7.72 13.12 -2.39
N GLY A 43 7.55 14.39 -2.76
CA GLY A 43 7.71 14.87 -4.14
C GLY A 43 6.63 14.39 -5.11
N PHE A 44 5.51 13.86 -4.60
CA PHE A 44 4.36 13.45 -5.40
C PHE A 44 3.78 14.64 -6.19
N HIS A 45 3.17 14.38 -7.35
CA HIS A 45 2.41 15.42 -8.05
C HIS A 45 1.28 15.96 -7.17
N SER A 46 0.51 15.04 -6.56
CA SER A 46 -0.54 15.35 -5.61
C SER A 46 -0.87 14.13 -4.75
N VAL A 47 -1.22 14.35 -3.48
CA VAL A 47 -1.67 13.30 -2.56
C VAL A 47 -2.92 13.78 -1.83
N GLY A 48 -3.98 12.96 -1.84
CA GLY A 48 -5.20 13.19 -1.11
C GLY A 48 -5.07 12.94 0.39
N SER A 49 -6.22 12.98 1.08
CA SER A 49 -6.31 12.70 2.51
C SER A 49 -6.26 11.20 2.81
N ASN A 50 -5.88 10.82 4.04
CA ASN A 50 -5.90 9.42 4.50
C ASN A 50 -5.05 8.46 3.64
N PHE A 51 -3.87 8.89 3.22
CA PHE A 51 -2.91 8.07 2.49
C PHE A 51 -2.19 7.11 3.44
N PHE A 52 -2.37 5.81 3.23
CA PHE A 52 -1.63 4.75 3.92
C PHE A 52 -0.56 4.17 2.99
N VAL A 53 0.68 4.12 3.44
CA VAL A 53 1.78 3.55 2.64
C VAL A 53 2.79 2.84 3.51
N ASN A 54 3.07 1.58 3.18
CA ASN A 54 4.14 0.85 3.85
C ASN A 54 5.50 1.42 3.46
N GLN A 55 6.44 1.38 4.40
CA GLN A 55 7.78 1.91 4.22
C GLN A 55 8.62 1.19 3.15
N GLY A 56 8.20 -0.01 2.70
CA GLY A 56 8.84 -0.79 1.65
C GLY A 56 8.31 -0.52 0.24
N CYS A 57 7.35 0.40 0.07
CA CYS A 57 6.92 0.80 -1.27
C CYS A 57 8.07 1.51 -2.02
N ASN A 58 8.19 1.22 -3.30
CA ASN A 58 9.17 1.84 -4.20
C ASN A 58 8.44 2.72 -5.23
N ILE A 59 8.77 4.01 -5.30
CA ILE A 59 8.16 4.95 -6.24
C ILE A 59 9.31 5.61 -6.99
N THR A 60 9.48 5.27 -8.26
CA THR A 60 10.64 5.71 -9.05
C THR A 60 10.58 7.20 -9.40
N ASP A 61 9.39 7.69 -9.74
CA ASP A 61 9.17 9.07 -10.21
C ASP A 61 7.97 9.70 -9.49
N PRO A 62 8.09 10.06 -8.19
CA PRO A 62 6.96 10.57 -7.43
C PRO A 62 6.26 11.76 -8.10
N SER A 63 7.00 12.64 -8.76
CA SER A 63 6.47 13.82 -9.45
C SER A 63 5.49 13.51 -10.60
N LEU A 64 5.44 12.26 -11.05
CA LEU A 64 4.50 11.75 -12.07
C LEU A 64 3.35 10.95 -11.46
N VAL A 65 3.27 10.84 -10.13
CA VAL A 65 2.26 10.05 -9.43
C VAL A 65 1.24 10.94 -8.75
N ARG A 66 -0.05 10.68 -9.03
CA ARG A 66 -1.19 11.22 -8.29
C ARG A 66 -1.80 10.13 -7.41
N ILE A 67 -2.06 10.49 -6.15
CA ILE A 67 -2.73 9.65 -5.17
C ILE A 67 -4.01 10.35 -4.71
N GLY A 68 -5.14 9.66 -4.80
CA GLY A 68 -6.44 10.12 -4.32
C GLY A 68 -6.61 10.07 -2.81
N ASN A 69 -7.85 10.21 -2.35
CA ASN A 69 -8.22 10.06 -0.94
C ASN A 69 -8.31 8.59 -0.53
N SER A 70 -7.95 8.27 0.72
CA SER A 70 -8.10 6.93 1.30
C SER A 70 -7.43 5.82 0.46
N VAL A 71 -6.23 6.08 -0.04
CA VAL A 71 -5.45 5.11 -0.81
C VAL A 71 -4.51 4.33 0.12
N GLY A 72 -4.44 3.02 -0.06
CA GLY A 72 -3.49 2.14 0.61
C GLY A 72 -2.46 1.54 -0.35
N LEU A 73 -1.17 1.69 -0.05
CA LEU A 73 -0.07 1.01 -0.73
C LEU A 73 0.61 0.04 0.22
N SER A 74 0.57 -1.24 -0.13
CA SER A 74 1.24 -2.31 0.61
C SER A 74 2.46 -2.74 -0.18
N ASP A 75 3.68 -2.37 0.28
CA ASP A 75 5.00 -2.66 -0.30
C ASP A 75 5.00 -2.97 -1.81
N CYS A 76 4.42 -2.06 -2.59
CA CYS A 76 4.28 -2.18 -4.03
C CYS A 76 5.30 -1.29 -4.73
N THR A 77 5.43 -1.47 -6.05
CA THR A 77 6.28 -0.62 -6.90
C THR A 77 5.44 0.18 -7.88
N LEU A 78 5.64 1.49 -7.91
CA LEU A 78 5.07 2.41 -8.90
C LEU A 78 6.21 2.88 -9.81
N ILE A 79 6.13 2.54 -11.10
CA ILE A 79 7.17 2.84 -12.09
C ILE A 79 6.68 3.95 -13.02
N GLY A 80 7.32 5.12 -12.98
CA GLY A 80 6.98 6.27 -13.83
C GLY A 80 7.79 6.38 -15.13
N HIS A 81 8.79 5.52 -15.35
CA HIS A 81 9.62 5.51 -16.55
C HIS A 81 10.00 4.09 -17.00
N ASP A 82 10.45 3.95 -18.26
CA ASP A 82 11.01 2.70 -18.77
C ASP A 82 12.51 2.85 -19.03
N GLY A 83 13.32 2.17 -18.21
CA GLY A 83 14.79 2.19 -18.30
C GLY A 83 15.35 1.56 -19.57
N VAL A 84 14.53 0.88 -20.40
CA VAL A 84 14.95 0.33 -21.70
C VAL A 84 15.54 1.40 -22.61
N VAL A 85 15.15 2.67 -22.44
CA VAL A 85 15.66 3.80 -23.23
C VAL A 85 17.18 3.94 -23.14
N LEU A 86 17.79 3.62 -22.00
CA LEU A 86 19.24 3.68 -21.81
C LEU A 86 19.98 2.64 -22.66
N LEU A 87 19.44 1.41 -22.72
CA LEU A 87 19.98 0.38 -23.59
C LEU A 87 19.77 0.73 -25.06
N ILE A 88 18.61 1.33 -25.39
CA ILE A 88 18.29 1.73 -26.76
C ILE A 88 19.24 2.83 -27.25
N GLU A 89 19.54 3.82 -26.43
CA GLU A 89 20.52 4.85 -26.73
C GLU A 89 21.91 4.24 -26.93
N HIS A 90 22.40 3.47 -25.95
CA HIS A 90 23.75 2.89 -26.00
C HIS A 90 23.94 1.93 -27.20
N ARG A 91 22.94 1.10 -27.51
CA ARG A 91 23.07 0.07 -28.55
C ARG A 91 22.67 0.54 -29.93
N PHE A 92 21.66 1.41 -30.03
CA PHE A 92 21.05 1.81 -31.31
C PHE A 92 21.17 3.30 -31.61
N GLY A 93 21.79 4.10 -30.74
CA GLY A 93 22.00 5.53 -30.96
C GLY A 93 20.70 6.34 -31.03
N LYS A 94 19.62 5.81 -30.45
CA LYS A 94 18.31 6.49 -30.46
C LYS A 94 18.09 7.19 -29.13
N HIS A 95 18.00 8.52 -29.15
CA HIS A 95 17.64 9.33 -28.01
C HIS A 95 16.12 9.34 -27.84
N LEU A 96 15.62 8.58 -26.88
CA LEU A 96 14.20 8.41 -26.61
C LEU A 96 13.90 8.75 -25.15
N ASP A 97 12.66 9.18 -24.91
CA ASP A 97 12.13 9.42 -23.57
C ASP A 97 10.86 8.59 -23.40
N SER A 98 10.85 7.69 -22.41
CA SER A 98 9.71 6.83 -22.10
C SER A 98 9.32 6.99 -20.65
N VAL A 99 8.52 8.02 -20.40
CA VAL A 99 7.94 8.35 -19.10
C VAL A 99 6.41 8.35 -19.17
N GLY A 100 5.77 8.11 -18.02
CA GLY A 100 4.32 8.08 -17.93
C GLY A 100 3.81 8.33 -16.51
N PHE A 101 2.67 8.99 -16.41
CA PHE A 101 2.02 9.20 -15.13
C PHE A 101 1.49 7.90 -14.54
N ILE A 102 1.28 7.88 -13.22
CA ILE A 102 0.43 6.90 -12.56
C ILE A 102 -0.62 7.67 -11.76
N ASP A 103 -1.89 7.34 -11.97
CA ASP A 103 -3.01 8.07 -11.37
C ASP A 103 -3.89 7.10 -10.57
N ILE A 104 -3.69 7.08 -9.26
CA ILE A 104 -4.44 6.21 -8.34
C ILE A 104 -5.58 7.04 -7.75
N LYS A 105 -6.82 6.66 -8.06
CA LYS A 105 -8.02 7.36 -7.61
C LYS A 105 -8.39 7.01 -6.17
N ASP A 106 -9.47 7.62 -5.70
CA ASP A 106 -9.95 7.51 -4.33
C ASP A 106 -10.31 6.06 -3.95
N ASN A 107 -10.15 5.72 -2.67
CA ASN A 107 -10.54 4.44 -2.07
C ASN A 107 -9.87 3.21 -2.73
N CYS A 108 -8.66 3.38 -3.28
CA CYS A 108 -7.93 2.28 -3.91
C CYS A 108 -7.01 1.55 -2.94
N PHE A 109 -6.75 0.27 -3.21
CA PHE A 109 -5.72 -0.50 -2.51
C PHE A 109 -4.79 -1.21 -3.49
N ILE A 110 -3.48 -1.01 -3.33
CA ILE A 110 -2.44 -1.67 -4.12
C ILE A 110 -1.72 -2.70 -3.25
N GLY A 111 -1.85 -3.96 -3.64
CA GLY A 111 -1.39 -5.11 -2.87
C GLY A 111 0.13 -5.28 -2.84
N HIS A 112 0.59 -6.04 -1.84
CA HIS A 112 1.99 -6.38 -1.60
C HIS A 112 2.68 -6.91 -2.86
N GLY A 113 3.83 -6.34 -3.21
CA GLY A 113 4.62 -6.76 -4.36
C GLY A 113 3.97 -6.50 -5.73
N ALA A 114 2.86 -5.78 -5.81
CA ALA A 114 2.30 -5.36 -7.09
C ALA A 114 3.23 -4.33 -7.77
N ILE A 115 3.23 -4.32 -9.09
CA ILE A 115 3.97 -3.39 -9.94
C ILE A 115 2.96 -2.66 -10.83
N VAL A 116 2.92 -1.34 -10.73
CA VAL A 116 2.10 -0.49 -11.62
C VAL A 116 3.02 0.17 -12.64
N MET A 117 2.77 -0.10 -13.91
CA MET A 117 3.55 0.43 -15.03
C MET A 117 3.18 1.89 -15.34
N PRO A 118 4.06 2.63 -16.05
CA PRO A 118 3.76 4.00 -16.45
C PRO A 118 2.51 4.07 -17.35
N ARG A 119 1.81 5.21 -17.34
CA ARG A 119 0.62 5.51 -18.13
C ARG A 119 -0.60 4.69 -17.73
N VAL A 120 -0.75 4.43 -16.44
CA VAL A 120 -1.86 3.67 -15.86
C VAL A 120 -2.68 4.51 -14.91
N THR A 121 -4.00 4.45 -15.07
CA THR A 121 -4.99 4.94 -14.12
C THR A 121 -5.62 3.77 -13.36
N ILE A 122 -5.62 3.85 -12.03
CA ILE A 122 -6.39 2.94 -11.17
C ILE A 122 -7.67 3.65 -10.78
N GLY A 123 -8.81 3.21 -11.34
CA GLY A 123 -10.12 3.82 -11.10
C GLY A 123 -10.55 3.74 -9.63
N PRO A 124 -11.46 4.61 -9.15
CA PRO A 124 -11.82 4.67 -7.74
C PRO A 124 -12.40 3.34 -7.25
N GLU A 125 -12.23 3.07 -5.96
CA GLU A 125 -12.72 1.85 -5.29
C GLU A 125 -12.13 0.54 -5.86
N SER A 126 -11.03 0.63 -6.60
CA SER A 126 -10.39 -0.53 -7.23
C SER A 126 -9.30 -1.13 -6.36
N ILE A 127 -9.09 -2.43 -6.53
CA ILE A 127 -8.09 -3.18 -5.78
C ILE A 127 -7.14 -3.87 -6.75
N VAL A 128 -5.85 -3.62 -6.58
CA VAL A 128 -4.81 -4.38 -7.27
C VAL A 128 -4.32 -5.46 -6.30
N ALA A 129 -4.48 -6.72 -6.69
CA ALA A 129 -4.09 -7.87 -5.88
C ALA A 129 -2.56 -7.93 -5.68
N ALA A 130 -2.14 -8.65 -4.64
CA ALA A 130 -0.72 -8.87 -4.38
C ALA A 130 -0.01 -9.54 -5.58
N GLY A 131 1.22 -9.10 -5.87
CA GLY A 131 2.04 -9.62 -6.96
C GLY A 131 1.56 -9.29 -8.38
N ALA A 132 0.55 -8.45 -8.54
CA ALA A 132 0.02 -8.11 -9.87
C ALA A 132 0.98 -7.21 -10.66
N VAL A 133 1.04 -7.37 -11.99
CA VAL A 133 1.75 -6.45 -12.90
C VAL A 133 0.74 -5.72 -13.77
N VAL A 134 0.43 -4.49 -13.39
CA VAL A 134 -0.61 -3.67 -14.01
C VAL A 134 -0.04 -2.91 -15.20
N THR A 135 -0.43 -3.30 -16.39
CA THR A 135 0.04 -2.74 -17.67
C THR A 135 -1.01 -1.90 -18.40
N LYS A 136 -2.23 -1.84 -17.88
CA LYS A 136 -3.39 -1.14 -18.45
C LYS A 136 -4.24 -0.57 -17.32
N ASP A 137 -5.07 0.42 -17.66
CA ASP A 137 -6.01 1.03 -16.71
C ASP A 137 -6.91 -0.02 -16.04
N VAL A 138 -7.20 0.21 -14.76
CA VAL A 138 -8.10 -0.60 -13.95
C VAL A 138 -9.44 0.13 -13.84
N PRO A 139 -10.55 -0.45 -14.33
CA PRO A 139 -11.88 0.16 -14.22
C PRO A 139 -12.33 0.35 -12.77
N PRO A 140 -13.14 1.38 -12.46
CA PRO A 140 -13.65 1.64 -11.12
C PRO A 140 -14.35 0.44 -10.48
N GLY A 141 -14.19 0.25 -9.17
CA GLY A 141 -14.90 -0.79 -8.41
C GLY A 141 -14.54 -2.22 -8.81
N THR A 142 -13.35 -2.44 -9.38
CA THR A 142 -12.90 -3.77 -9.82
C THR A 142 -11.61 -4.22 -9.13
N VAL A 143 -11.43 -5.54 -9.12
CA VAL A 143 -10.23 -6.20 -8.60
C VAL A 143 -9.45 -6.80 -9.76
N TYR A 144 -8.18 -6.41 -9.89
CA TYR A 144 -7.26 -6.92 -10.90
C TYR A 144 -6.08 -7.62 -10.26
N GLY A 145 -5.59 -8.70 -10.87
CA GLY A 145 -4.40 -9.41 -10.40
C GLY A 145 -3.78 -10.33 -11.45
N GLY A 146 -2.58 -10.84 -11.17
CA GLY A 146 -1.80 -11.66 -12.11
C GLY A 146 -0.74 -10.85 -12.87
N ASN A 147 0.01 -11.52 -13.75
CA ASN A 147 1.05 -10.93 -14.59
C ASN A 147 0.89 -11.44 -16.05
N PRO A 148 0.37 -10.62 -16.98
CA PRO A 148 -0.17 -9.28 -16.75
C PRO A 148 -1.46 -9.32 -15.91
N ALA A 149 -1.77 -8.21 -15.23
CA ALA A 149 -2.96 -8.12 -14.40
C ALA A 149 -4.24 -8.18 -15.24
N THR A 150 -5.16 -9.06 -14.84
CA THR A 150 -6.48 -9.24 -15.47
C THR A 150 -7.59 -9.08 -14.44
N PHE A 151 -8.80 -8.80 -14.91
CA PHE A 151 -9.99 -8.76 -14.07
C PHE A 151 -10.18 -10.09 -13.30
N ILE A 152 -10.46 -9.99 -12.01
CA ILE A 152 -10.76 -11.12 -11.12
C ILE A 152 -12.24 -11.09 -10.72
N CYS A 153 -12.69 -9.97 -10.19
CA CYS A 153 -14.05 -9.76 -9.70
C CYS A 153 -14.32 -8.27 -9.49
N THR A 154 -15.55 -7.91 -9.14
CA THR A 154 -15.86 -6.58 -8.60
C THR A 154 -15.37 -6.45 -7.16
N THR A 155 -15.16 -5.21 -6.70
CA THR A 155 -14.81 -4.90 -5.30
C THR A 155 -15.93 -5.36 -4.36
N GLU A 156 -17.19 -5.16 -4.75
CA GLU A 156 -18.35 -5.65 -4.00
C GLU A 156 -18.32 -7.18 -3.81
N ALA A 157 -18.09 -7.94 -4.87
CA ALA A 157 -17.99 -9.40 -4.79
C ALA A 157 -16.78 -9.86 -3.96
N LEU A 158 -15.70 -9.08 -3.92
CA LEU A 158 -14.60 -9.35 -2.99
C LEU A 158 -15.04 -9.12 -1.53
N ILE A 159 -15.69 -8.00 -1.24
CA ILE A 159 -16.17 -7.66 0.11
C ILE A 159 -17.08 -8.77 0.64
N GLN A 160 -18.11 -9.17 -0.12
CA GLN A 160 -19.04 -10.23 0.27
C GLN A 160 -18.31 -11.56 0.58
N ARG A 161 -17.33 -11.95 -0.24
CA ARG A 161 -16.53 -13.17 0.01
C ARG A 161 -15.67 -13.04 1.27
N VAL A 162 -15.09 -11.87 1.51
CA VAL A 162 -14.28 -11.61 2.71
C VAL A 162 -15.15 -11.60 3.96
N GLU A 163 -16.31 -10.95 3.93
CA GLU A 163 -17.29 -10.92 5.02
C GLU A 163 -17.75 -12.34 5.37
N ALA A 164 -18.23 -13.10 4.39
CA ALA A 164 -18.66 -14.49 4.60
C ALA A 164 -17.56 -15.35 5.23
N ARG A 165 -16.30 -15.19 4.77
CA ARG A 165 -15.15 -15.89 5.35
C ARG A 165 -14.87 -15.44 6.79
N CYS A 166 -14.99 -14.15 7.08
CA CYS A 166 -14.74 -13.59 8.40
C CYS A 166 -15.81 -13.99 9.42
N GLU A 167 -17.10 -14.01 9.02
CA GLU A 167 -18.21 -14.47 9.86
C GLU A 167 -18.09 -15.94 10.27
N ALA A 168 -17.40 -16.75 9.45
CA ALA A 168 -17.13 -18.15 9.77
C ALA A 168 -16.04 -18.34 10.84
N TYR A 169 -15.30 -17.29 11.23
CA TYR A 169 -14.21 -17.42 12.20
C TYR A 169 -14.70 -17.35 13.66
N PRO A 170 -14.19 -18.20 14.56
CA PRO A 170 -14.65 -18.24 15.96
C PRO A 170 -14.29 -16.99 16.77
N TRP A 171 -13.40 -16.13 16.26
CA TRP A 171 -12.98 -14.88 16.91
C TRP A 171 -13.63 -13.62 16.33
N ILE A 172 -14.61 -13.75 15.43
CA ILE A 172 -15.16 -12.58 14.73
C ILE A 172 -15.79 -11.56 15.69
N ASP A 173 -16.44 -12.00 16.76
CA ASP A 173 -17.05 -11.11 17.75
C ASP A 173 -16.01 -10.27 18.50
N ILE A 174 -14.85 -10.85 18.80
CA ILE A 174 -13.71 -10.11 19.40
C ILE A 174 -13.25 -9.03 18.42
N VAL A 175 -13.17 -9.37 17.13
CA VAL A 175 -12.75 -8.42 16.08
C VAL A 175 -13.78 -7.31 15.89
N LYS A 176 -15.08 -7.60 15.98
CA LYS A 176 -16.16 -6.61 15.89
C LYS A 176 -16.16 -5.63 17.07
N GLN A 177 -15.67 -6.05 18.23
CA GLN A 177 -15.64 -5.24 19.46
C GLN A 177 -14.31 -4.50 19.68
N ARG A 178 -13.24 -4.84 18.94
CA ARG A 178 -11.91 -4.26 19.14
C ARG A 178 -11.86 -2.77 18.76
N LYS A 179 -10.98 -2.02 19.42
CA LYS A 179 -10.78 -0.59 19.11
C LYS A 179 -9.81 -0.43 17.94
N GLY A 180 -10.33 -0.01 16.79
CA GLY A 180 -9.53 0.27 15.59
C GLY A 180 -8.99 -0.99 14.90
N ALA A 181 -7.97 -0.82 14.05
CA ALA A 181 -7.42 -1.93 13.26
C ALA A 181 -6.55 -2.90 14.08
N TYR A 182 -6.00 -2.46 15.22
CA TYR A 182 -5.13 -3.22 16.11
C TYR A 182 -5.40 -2.85 17.56
N ASP A 183 -5.57 -3.85 18.42
CA ASP A 183 -5.83 -3.68 19.84
C ASP A 183 -4.89 -4.60 20.64
N PRO A 184 -3.89 -4.05 21.35
CA PRO A 184 -2.86 -4.84 22.03
C PRO A 184 -3.41 -5.71 23.17
N GLU A 185 -4.59 -5.39 23.72
CA GLU A 185 -5.17 -6.14 24.84
C GLU A 185 -5.73 -7.49 24.36
N VAL A 186 -6.40 -7.49 23.20
CA VAL A 186 -7.01 -8.70 22.63
C VAL A 186 -6.08 -9.43 21.64
N GLU A 187 -5.04 -8.78 21.13
CA GLU A 187 -4.15 -9.35 20.12
C GLU A 187 -3.46 -10.66 20.54
N PRO A 188 -2.93 -10.82 21.78
CA PRO A 188 -2.37 -12.10 22.22
C PRO A 188 -3.38 -13.25 22.15
N MET A 189 -4.63 -12.99 22.57
CA MET A 189 -5.73 -13.95 22.52
C MET A 189 -6.11 -14.27 21.06
N LEU A 190 -6.26 -13.26 20.20
CA LEU A 190 -6.56 -13.44 18.78
C LEU A 190 -5.48 -14.28 18.09
N ARG A 191 -4.20 -14.05 18.39
CA ARG A 191 -3.09 -14.85 17.85
C ARG A 191 -3.16 -16.31 18.30
N ALA A 192 -3.48 -16.55 19.58
CA ALA A 192 -3.64 -17.90 20.10
C ALA A 192 -4.80 -18.63 19.41
N GLN A 193 -5.99 -18.02 19.33
CA GLN A 193 -7.16 -18.61 18.68
C GLN A 193 -6.95 -18.87 17.19
N ARG A 194 -6.31 -17.94 16.46
CA ARG A 194 -5.98 -18.12 15.03
C ARG A 194 -5.03 -19.30 14.83
N ARG A 195 -3.97 -19.41 15.64
CA ARG A 195 -3.04 -20.54 15.55
C ARG A 195 -3.75 -21.87 15.81
N GLN A 196 -4.54 -21.93 16.88
CA GLN A 196 -5.31 -23.13 17.22
C GLN A 196 -6.25 -23.54 16.09
N TYR A 197 -6.96 -22.60 15.47
CA TYR A 197 -7.92 -22.89 14.41
C TYR A 197 -7.25 -23.40 13.13
N PHE A 198 -6.15 -22.79 12.69
CA PHE A 198 -5.51 -23.17 11.43
C PHE A 198 -4.56 -24.36 11.54
N PHE A 199 -3.95 -24.59 12.72
CA PHE A 199 -2.89 -25.60 12.89
C PHE A 199 -3.14 -26.55 14.08
N GLY A 200 -4.18 -26.34 14.90
CA GLY A 200 -4.40 -27.12 16.11
C GLY A 200 -3.27 -26.97 17.12
N ASP A 201 -3.05 -28.01 17.93
CA ASP A 201 -1.97 -28.07 18.93
C ASP A 201 -0.60 -28.45 18.32
N SER A 202 -0.52 -28.57 16.99
CA SER A 202 0.73 -28.94 16.33
C SER A 202 1.73 -27.78 16.39
N ASN A 203 2.60 -27.82 17.39
CA ASN A 203 3.84 -27.09 17.36
C ASN A 203 4.78 -27.75 16.35
N ASN A 204 5.66 -26.96 15.74
CA ASN A 204 6.83 -27.51 15.06
C ASN A 204 7.55 -28.37 16.12
N GLY A 205 7.59 -29.69 15.90
CA GLY A 205 8.16 -30.66 16.84
C GLY A 205 9.52 -30.23 17.40
#